data_AF-A0A969VXX1-F1
#
_entry.id   AF-A0A969VXX1-F1
#
_cell.length_a   1.000
_cell.length_b   1.000
_cell.length_c   1.000
_cell.angle_alpha   90.00
_cell.angle_beta   90.00
_cell.angle_gamma   90.00
#
_symmetry.space_group_name_H-M   'P 1'
#
loop_
_entity.id
_entity.type
_entity.pdbx_description
1 polymer ?
#
loop_
_entity_poly.entity_id
_entity_poly.type
_entity_poly.pdbx_seq_one_letter_code
_entity_poly.pdbx_strand_id
1 'polypeptide(L)'
;MKVSDLLENLDRQGVQLWTDSGKLRINAPKGAITPTLQAELAQRKTEILAFLEKANGNTIDDSSTIGDRDLSLQTIGRVIGGFCNQSMIGFKSPIIEPKAMAKQLKVTFKPLPKGYKNAKILCFRELLESRLRNSGVEIVPWEQATKEMSYAMEIPFLKWQRTIKTRAIKANISAVIGVESQPDAIAKAKIFIAERLYQTYSRFILQDRKISVAKITQFLSWAEESIQPLEDPTNTQAIVLTELNKEFTNPNIPYQQKIP
;
A
#
# COMPACT_ATOMS: atom_id res chain seq x y z
N MET A 1 -11.18 25.19 32.65
CA MET A 1 -11.05 24.57 31.31
C MET A 1 -10.41 23.21 31.46
N LYS A 2 -10.98 22.18 30.82
CA LYS A 2 -10.36 20.85 30.78
C LYS A 2 -9.12 20.90 29.88
N VAL A 3 -8.15 20.03 30.14
CA VAL A 3 -6.91 19.94 29.35
C VAL A 3 -7.20 19.66 27.87
N SER A 4 -8.26 18.90 27.58
CA SER A 4 -8.78 18.67 26.22
C SER A 4 -9.16 19.97 25.50
N ASP A 5 -9.89 20.87 26.17
CA ASP A 5 -10.40 22.11 25.58
C ASP A 5 -9.27 23.12 25.31
N LEU A 6 -8.20 23.03 26.10
CA LEU A 6 -6.97 23.81 25.91
C LEU A 6 -6.19 23.30 24.69
N LEU A 7 -6.02 21.98 24.57
CA LEU A 7 -5.36 21.34 23.43
C LEU A 7 -6.09 21.59 22.11
N GLU A 8 -7.43 21.53 22.10
CA GLU A 8 -8.23 21.84 20.91
C GLU A 8 -8.12 23.31 20.49
N ASN A 9 -8.09 24.25 21.45
CA ASN A 9 -7.88 25.67 21.13
C ASN A 9 -6.48 25.94 20.58
N LEU A 10 -5.46 25.27 21.10
CA LEU A 10 -4.09 25.39 20.62
C LEU A 10 -3.94 24.80 19.22
N ASP A 11 -4.56 23.65 18.94
CA ASP A 11 -4.58 23.05 17.60
C ASP A 11 -5.27 23.98 16.58
N ARG A 12 -6.37 24.63 16.96
CA ARG A 12 -7.04 25.64 16.12
C ARG A 12 -6.18 26.88 15.83
N GLN A 13 -5.25 27.21 16.72
CA GLN A 13 -4.27 28.30 16.53
C GLN A 13 -3.02 27.84 15.76
N GLY A 14 -3.00 26.60 15.28
CA GLY A 14 -1.85 26.00 14.60
C GLY A 14 -0.69 25.67 15.54
N VAL A 15 -0.91 25.68 16.85
CA VAL A 15 0.08 25.31 17.87
C VAL A 15 0.00 23.81 18.10
N GLN A 16 1.05 23.10 17.70
CA GLN A 16 1.18 21.66 17.86
C GLN A 16 1.99 21.30 19.10
N LEU A 17 1.45 20.41 19.93
CA LEU A 17 2.05 19.93 21.18
C LEU A 17 2.25 18.42 21.10
N TRP A 18 3.43 17.92 21.44
CA TRP A 18 3.65 16.48 21.55
C TRP A 18 4.66 16.14 22.63
N THR A 19 4.61 14.90 23.12
CA THR A 19 5.60 14.32 24.00
C THR A 19 6.68 13.63 23.17
N ASP A 20 7.94 13.92 23.48
CA ASP A 20 9.12 13.28 22.93
C ASP A 20 10.06 12.99 24.10
N SER A 21 10.40 11.71 24.33
CA SER A 21 11.30 11.27 25.42
C SER A 21 10.99 11.88 26.81
N GLY A 22 9.71 11.98 27.16
CA GLY A 22 9.25 12.56 28.44
C GLY A 22 9.32 14.09 28.52
N LYS A 23 9.61 14.78 27.40
CA LYS A 23 9.64 16.24 27.30
C LYS A 23 8.50 16.73 26.42
N LEU A 24 7.85 17.81 26.85
CA LEU A 24 6.81 18.50 26.06
C LEU A 24 7.48 19.36 24.99
N ARG A 25 7.21 19.05 23.72
CA ARG A 25 7.66 19.81 22.54
C ARG A 25 6.51 20.64 21.99
N ILE A 26 6.85 21.81 21.47
CA ILE A 26 5.90 22.79 20.96
C ILE A 26 6.36 23.21 19.56
N ASN A 27 5.50 23.09 18.56
CA ASN A 27 5.67 23.72 17.25
C ASN A 27 4.55 24.73 17.08
N ALA A 28 4.90 25.99 16.86
CA ALA A 28 3.93 27.05 16.75
C ALA A 28 4.33 28.00 15.62
N PRO A 29 3.37 28.57 14.88
CA PRO A 29 3.64 29.63 13.94
C PRO A 29 4.24 30.85 14.66
N LYS A 30 5.08 31.62 13.96
CA LYS A 30 5.76 32.79 14.54
C LYS A 30 4.72 33.76 15.13
N GLY A 31 4.88 34.08 16.41
CA GLY A 31 3.98 34.99 17.15
C GLY A 31 2.80 34.33 17.87
N ALA A 32 2.56 33.02 17.69
CA ALA A 32 1.48 32.32 18.38
C ALA A 32 1.81 31.94 19.84
N ILE A 33 3.11 31.83 20.19
CA ILE A 33 3.51 31.65 21.59
C ILE A 33 3.63 33.03 22.23
N THR A 34 2.57 33.46 22.91
CA THR A 34 2.62 34.62 23.79
C THR A 34 3.24 34.24 25.15
N PRO A 35 3.84 35.18 25.89
CA PRO A 35 4.38 34.92 27.23
C PRO A 35 3.31 34.38 28.20
N THR A 36 2.05 34.79 28.01
CA THR A 36 0.90 34.32 28.77
C THR A 36 0.59 32.84 28.50
N LEU A 37 0.61 32.43 27.23
CA LEU A 37 0.44 31.02 26.84
C LEU A 37 1.59 30.15 27.34
N GLN A 38 2.82 30.67 27.34
CA GLN A 38 3.97 29.95 27.87
C GLN A 38 3.84 29.70 29.38
N ALA A 39 3.35 30.67 30.14
CA ALA A 39 3.09 30.51 31.59
C ALA A 39 1.97 29.49 31.85
N GLU A 40 0.89 29.52 31.06
CA GLU A 40 -0.23 28.58 31.19
C GLU A 40 0.19 27.12 30.87
N LEU A 41 1.01 26.94 29.82
CA LEU A 41 1.60 25.65 29.46
C LEU A 41 2.60 25.14 30.51
N ALA A 42 3.38 26.04 31.12
CA ALA A 42 4.32 25.69 32.19
C ALA A 42 3.58 25.27 33.47
N GLN A 43 2.51 25.99 33.84
CA GLN A 43 1.72 25.69 35.04
C GLN A 43 0.99 24.36 34.93
N ARG A 44 0.50 24.01 33.74
CA ARG A 44 -0.27 22.77 33.49
C ARG A 44 0.55 21.66 32.84
N LYS A 45 1.88 21.80 32.79
CA LYS A 45 2.79 20.87 32.11
C LYS A 45 2.55 19.42 32.53
N THR A 46 2.44 19.17 33.83
CA THR A 46 2.27 17.82 34.38
C THR A 46 0.95 17.18 33.95
N GLU A 47 -0.13 17.96 33.88
CA GLU A 47 -1.44 17.49 33.44
C GLU A 47 -1.48 17.24 31.93
N ILE A 48 -0.82 18.11 31.14
CA ILE A 48 -0.69 17.96 29.69
C ILE A 48 0.15 16.72 29.36
N LEU A 49 1.26 16.51 30.06
CA LEU A 49 2.09 15.31 29.93
C LEU A 49 1.29 14.05 30.25
N ALA A 50 0.58 14.01 31.38
CA ALA A 50 -0.25 12.86 31.74
C ALA A 50 -1.39 12.61 30.74
N PHE A 51 -1.97 13.65 30.16
CA PHE A 51 -3.02 13.52 29.15
C PHE A 51 -2.45 13.00 27.82
N LEU A 52 -1.31 13.51 27.38
CA LEU A 52 -0.63 13.07 26.16
C LEU A 52 -0.05 11.65 26.32
N GLU A 53 0.51 11.31 27.48
CA GLU A 53 0.94 9.96 27.81
C GLU A 53 -0.23 9.00 27.93
N LYS A 54 -1.41 9.42 28.41
CA LYS A 54 -2.60 8.56 28.40
C LYS A 54 -3.18 8.38 27.00
N ALA A 55 -3.07 9.40 26.15
CA ALA A 55 -3.44 9.31 24.73
C ALA A 55 -2.47 8.42 23.94
N ASN A 56 -1.17 8.47 24.28
CA ASN A 56 -0.12 7.66 23.65
C ASN A 56 0.03 6.25 24.28
N GLY A 57 -0.26 6.12 25.57
CA GLY A 57 -0.02 4.94 26.42
C GLY A 57 -1.06 3.83 26.29
N ASN A 58 -2.00 3.96 25.35
CA ASN A 58 -2.69 2.81 24.77
C ASN A 58 -1.84 2.10 23.70
N THR A 59 -0.59 2.54 23.50
CA THR A 59 0.41 1.89 22.66
C THR A 59 1.66 1.59 23.51
N ILE A 60 2.15 0.36 23.34
CA ILE A 60 3.11 -0.35 24.20
C ILE A 60 4.47 0.37 24.27
N ASP A 61 5.07 0.33 25.47
CA ASP A 61 6.44 0.70 25.89
C ASP A 61 7.43 1.14 24.80
N ASP A 62 7.69 2.45 24.76
CA ASP A 62 8.75 3.11 23.98
C ASP A 62 10.11 3.09 24.72
N SER A 63 10.35 2.10 25.60
CA SER A 63 11.55 2.04 26.44
C SER A 63 12.69 1.19 25.85
N SER A 64 12.73 0.97 24.53
CA SER A 64 13.97 0.51 23.90
C SER A 64 14.91 1.71 23.75
N THR A 65 15.77 1.90 24.75
CA THR A 65 16.89 2.85 24.75
C THR A 65 17.78 2.62 23.54
N ILE A 66 17.58 3.40 22.49
CA ILE A 66 18.58 3.70 21.47
C ILE A 66 18.95 5.17 21.71
N GLY A 67 20.26 5.45 21.78
CA GLY A 67 20.83 6.62 22.46
C GLY A 67 20.21 7.98 22.14
N ASP A 68 20.51 8.95 23.02
CA ASP A 68 20.03 10.34 23.14
C ASP A 68 20.20 11.24 21.88
N ARG A 69 20.44 10.66 20.71
CA ARG A 69 20.59 11.31 19.40
C ARG A 69 19.77 10.69 18.26
N ASP A 70 19.05 9.60 18.50
CA ASP A 70 18.29 8.95 17.43
C ASP A 70 16.88 9.55 17.31
N LEU A 71 16.46 9.78 16.06
CA LEU A 71 15.14 10.32 15.73
C LEU A 71 14.06 9.32 16.18
N SER A 72 13.03 9.78 16.90
CA SER A 72 11.91 8.92 17.26
C SER A 72 11.30 8.27 16.00
N LEU A 73 10.74 7.06 16.12
CA LEU A 73 10.06 6.40 15.00
C LEU A 73 8.92 7.25 14.43
N GLN A 74 8.30 8.07 15.28
CA GLN A 74 7.29 9.04 14.87
C GLN A 74 7.90 10.13 13.98
N THR A 75 9.08 10.63 14.34
CA THR A 75 9.85 11.60 13.55
C THR A 75 10.31 11.00 12.22
N ILE A 76 10.88 9.78 12.23
CA ILE A 76 11.31 9.08 11.01
C ILE A 76 10.12 8.86 10.07
N GLY A 77 8.99 8.40 10.61
CA GLY A 77 7.76 8.22 9.84
C GLY A 77 7.24 9.51 9.22
N ARG A 78 7.31 10.65 9.93
CA ARG A 78 6.95 11.97 9.38
C ARG A 78 7.88 12.42 8.27
N VAL A 79 9.18 12.18 8.39
CA VAL A 79 10.20 12.62 7.42
C VAL A 79 10.13 11.80 6.13
N ILE A 80 9.98 10.48 6.23
CA ILE A 80 9.98 9.59 5.05
C ILE A 80 8.60 9.57 4.37
N GLY A 81 7.52 9.49 5.16
CA GLY A 81 6.18 9.20 4.65
C GLY A 81 5.35 10.43 4.27
N GLY A 82 5.82 11.65 4.54
CA GLY A 82 5.08 12.88 4.22
C GLY A 82 3.65 12.87 4.77
N PHE A 83 3.47 12.52 6.05
CA PHE A 83 2.14 12.48 6.68
C PHE A 83 1.47 13.86 6.61
N CYS A 84 0.54 14.01 5.66
CA CYS A 84 -0.28 15.21 5.45
C CYS A 84 -1.67 15.15 6.12
N ASN A 85 -2.01 14.09 6.87
CA ASN A 85 -3.36 13.96 7.43
C ASN A 85 -3.46 14.39 8.89
N GLN A 86 -4.43 15.29 9.10
CA GLN A 86 -4.80 16.01 10.30
C GLN A 86 -5.31 15.07 11.41
N SER A 87 -4.53 14.92 12.47
CA SER A 87 -4.94 14.98 13.89
C SER A 87 -3.82 14.40 14.76
N MET A 88 -3.48 15.07 15.86
CA MET A 88 -2.53 14.56 16.86
C MET A 88 -2.98 13.26 17.55
N ILE A 89 -4.22 12.82 17.28
CA ILE A 89 -4.93 11.75 17.97
C ILE A 89 -4.77 10.41 17.24
N GLY A 90 -4.27 10.41 15.99
CA GLY A 90 -4.30 9.26 15.10
C GLY A 90 -2.94 8.64 14.75
N PHE A 91 -1.86 8.96 15.46
CA PHE A 91 -0.57 8.30 15.19
C PHE A 91 -0.66 6.83 15.59
N LYS A 92 -0.99 5.97 14.62
CA LYS A 92 -0.83 4.53 14.77
C LYS A 92 0.65 4.22 14.61
N SER A 93 1.33 4.02 15.73
CA SER A 93 2.73 3.61 15.73
C SER A 93 2.94 2.42 14.79
N PRO A 94 4.01 2.41 13.98
CA PRO A 94 4.30 1.29 13.12
C PRO A 94 4.46 0.04 13.99
N ILE A 95 3.90 -1.07 13.53
CA ILE A 95 4.05 -2.33 14.24
C ILE A 95 5.44 -2.84 13.91
N ILE A 96 6.33 -2.72 14.88
CA ILE A 96 7.74 -3.10 14.73
C ILE A 96 7.87 -4.63 14.82
N GLU A 97 7.06 -5.26 15.68
CA GLU A 97 7.15 -6.70 15.91
C GLU A 97 6.67 -7.51 14.69
N PRO A 98 7.52 -8.36 14.09
CA PRO A 98 7.17 -9.11 12.90
C PRO A 98 5.95 -10.02 13.09
N LYS A 99 5.81 -10.63 14.27
CA LYS A 99 4.67 -11.52 14.59
C LYS A 99 3.35 -10.74 14.73
N ALA A 100 3.39 -9.55 15.33
CA ALA A 100 2.22 -8.70 15.44
C ALA A 100 1.84 -8.10 14.08
N MET A 101 2.83 -7.75 13.25
CA MET A 101 2.64 -7.30 11.87
C MET A 101 1.98 -8.39 11.03
N ALA A 102 2.51 -9.63 11.10
CA ALA A 102 1.98 -10.76 10.34
C ALA A 102 0.50 -11.01 10.60
N LYS A 103 0.04 -10.87 11.86
CA LYS A 103 -1.38 -11.01 12.25
C LYS A 103 -2.33 -10.01 11.60
N GLN A 104 -1.83 -8.89 11.10
CA GLN A 104 -2.65 -7.87 10.42
C GLN A 104 -2.68 -8.05 8.90
N LEU A 105 -1.82 -8.92 8.35
CA LEU A 105 -1.73 -9.13 6.92
C LEU A 105 -2.79 -10.14 6.46
N LYS A 106 -3.49 -9.77 5.40
CA LYS A 106 -4.40 -10.66 4.67
C LYS A 106 -3.79 -10.98 3.31
N VAL A 107 -3.57 -12.26 3.04
CA VAL A 107 -2.97 -12.73 1.80
C VAL A 107 -3.94 -13.65 1.08
N THR A 108 -4.01 -13.53 -0.24
CA THR A 108 -4.80 -14.45 -1.06
C THR A 108 -3.95 -15.08 -2.16
N PHE A 109 -4.36 -16.27 -2.57
CA PHE A 109 -3.68 -17.11 -3.52
C PHE A 109 -4.57 -17.26 -4.76
N LYS A 110 -4.14 -16.74 -5.91
CA LYS A 110 -4.89 -16.79 -7.18
C LYS A 110 -5.05 -18.23 -7.64
N PRO A 111 -6.23 -18.68 -8.11
CA PRO A 111 -6.42 -20.04 -8.62
C PRO A 111 -5.42 -20.35 -9.75
N LEU A 112 -5.02 -21.60 -9.83
CA LEU A 112 -4.07 -22.04 -10.85
C LEU A 112 -4.67 -21.87 -12.26
N PRO A 113 -3.87 -21.44 -13.24
CA PRO A 113 -4.33 -21.39 -14.62
C PRO A 113 -4.61 -22.81 -15.14
N LYS A 114 -5.49 -22.91 -16.13
CA LYS A 114 -5.88 -24.19 -16.71
C LYS A 114 -4.66 -24.91 -17.28
N GLY A 115 -4.43 -26.15 -16.86
CA GLY A 115 -3.33 -26.97 -17.39
C GLY A 115 -1.94 -26.63 -16.84
N TYR A 116 -1.84 -25.90 -15.72
CA TYR A 116 -0.56 -25.62 -15.06
C TYR A 116 0.06 -26.91 -14.48
N LYS A 117 1.29 -27.22 -14.88
CA LYS A 117 1.97 -28.50 -14.55
C LYS A 117 3.30 -28.36 -13.81
N ASN A 118 3.70 -27.14 -13.43
CA ASN A 118 5.00 -26.94 -12.80
C ASN A 118 5.03 -27.42 -11.34
N ALA A 119 5.50 -28.65 -11.13
CA ALA A 119 5.55 -29.27 -9.81
C ALA A 119 6.40 -28.50 -8.79
N LYS A 120 7.48 -27.84 -9.21
CA LYS A 120 8.35 -27.07 -8.30
C LYS A 120 7.61 -25.86 -7.74
N ILE A 121 6.89 -25.13 -8.60
CA ILE A 121 6.12 -23.95 -8.19
C ILE A 121 4.92 -24.36 -7.34
N LEU A 122 4.27 -25.48 -7.66
CA LEU A 122 3.17 -26.03 -6.84
C LEU A 122 3.66 -26.38 -5.42
N CYS A 123 4.76 -27.12 -5.31
CA CYS A 123 5.36 -27.46 -4.02
C CYS A 123 5.80 -26.20 -3.25
N PHE A 124 6.47 -25.25 -3.91
CA PHE A 124 6.86 -23.99 -3.28
C PHE A 124 5.66 -23.19 -2.79
N ARG A 125 4.59 -23.16 -3.57
CA ARG A 125 3.34 -22.46 -3.23
C ARG A 125 2.67 -23.06 -1.99
N GLU A 126 2.59 -24.39 -1.91
CA GLU A 126 2.06 -25.08 -0.73
C GLU A 126 2.91 -24.82 0.52
N LEU A 127 4.24 -24.88 0.39
CA LEU A 127 5.17 -24.58 1.47
C LEU A 127 5.04 -23.12 1.93
N LEU A 128 4.92 -22.19 0.98
CA LEU A 128 4.74 -20.76 1.27
C LEU A 128 3.42 -20.53 2.01
N GLU A 129 2.34 -21.15 1.56
CA GLU A 129 1.04 -21.06 2.24
C GLU A 129 1.14 -21.54 3.69
N SER A 130 1.72 -22.71 3.92
CA SER A 130 1.93 -23.27 5.26
C SER A 130 2.78 -22.35 6.14
N ARG A 131 3.89 -21.82 5.62
CA ARG A 131 4.75 -20.90 6.37
C ARG A 131 4.07 -19.58 6.70
N LEU A 132 3.25 -19.04 5.80
CA LEU A 132 2.49 -17.81 6.07
C LEU A 132 1.45 -18.04 7.17
N ARG A 133 0.71 -19.15 7.14
CA ARG A 133 -0.22 -19.52 8.22
C ARG A 133 0.50 -19.65 9.57
N ASN A 134 1.63 -20.36 9.59
CA ASN A 134 2.42 -20.55 10.81
C ASN A 134 3.01 -19.24 11.34
N SER A 135 3.26 -18.27 10.47
CA SER A 135 3.73 -16.93 10.86
C SER A 135 2.61 -16.03 11.41
N GLY A 136 1.35 -16.49 11.34
CA GLY A 136 0.16 -15.77 11.82
C GLY A 136 -0.55 -14.93 10.77
N VAL A 137 -0.22 -15.07 9.48
CA VAL A 137 -0.88 -14.37 8.37
C VAL A 137 -2.25 -14.99 8.07
N GLU A 138 -3.26 -14.15 7.88
CA GLU A 138 -4.61 -14.60 7.50
C GLU A 138 -4.66 -14.92 6.00
N ILE A 139 -4.95 -16.18 5.66
CA ILE A 139 -5.08 -16.62 4.27
C ILE A 139 -6.54 -16.64 3.87
N VAL A 140 -6.93 -15.69 3.04
CA VAL A 140 -8.31 -15.47 2.61
C VAL A 140 -8.58 -16.27 1.32
N PRO A 141 -9.64 -17.10 1.27
CA PRO A 141 -10.05 -17.80 0.06
C PRO A 141 -10.29 -16.85 -1.11
N TRP A 142 -9.95 -17.29 -2.31
CA TRP A 142 -10.03 -16.47 -3.53
C TRP A 142 -11.38 -15.78 -3.76
N GLU A 143 -12.47 -16.50 -3.49
CA GLU A 143 -13.83 -16.01 -3.69
C GLU A 143 -14.19 -14.90 -2.69
N GLN A 144 -13.65 -14.97 -1.47
CA GLN A 144 -13.87 -13.97 -0.44
C GLN A 144 -12.96 -12.75 -0.60
N ALA A 145 -11.78 -12.94 -1.21
CA ALA A 145 -10.82 -11.88 -1.51
C ALA A 145 -11.20 -11.04 -2.74
N THR A 146 -12.11 -11.56 -3.59
CA THR A 146 -12.55 -10.88 -4.81
C THR A 146 -13.96 -10.30 -4.68
N LYS A 147 -14.23 -9.24 -5.43
CA LYS A 147 -15.54 -8.60 -5.60
C LYS A 147 -15.81 -8.43 -7.08
N GLU A 148 -17.06 -8.65 -7.50
CA GLU A 148 -17.46 -8.35 -8.87
C GLU A 148 -17.49 -6.83 -9.07
N MET A 149 -16.71 -6.38 -10.05
CA MET A 149 -16.67 -4.99 -10.50
C MET A 149 -17.19 -4.95 -11.94
N SER A 150 -18.13 -4.05 -12.18
CA SER A 150 -18.63 -3.76 -13.52
C SER A 150 -17.89 -2.56 -14.08
N TYR A 151 -17.10 -2.77 -15.13
CA TYR A 151 -16.47 -1.70 -15.88
C TYR A 151 -17.34 -1.39 -17.09
N ALA A 152 -17.83 -0.15 -17.19
CA ALA A 152 -18.39 0.35 -18.43
C ALA A 152 -17.22 0.68 -19.37
N MET A 153 -17.07 -0.10 -20.45
CA MET A 153 -16.16 0.29 -21.52
C MET A 153 -16.87 1.30 -22.41
N GLU A 154 -16.36 2.53 -22.44
CA GLU A 154 -16.74 3.51 -23.45
C GLU A 154 -15.74 3.44 -24.59
N ILE A 155 -16.17 2.94 -25.75
CA ILE A 155 -15.36 2.99 -26.96
C ILE A 155 -15.58 4.37 -27.61
N PRO A 156 -14.56 5.24 -27.73
CA PRO A 156 -14.77 6.62 -28.18
C PRO A 156 -15.29 6.79 -29.62
N PHE A 157 -15.25 5.75 -30.46
CA PHE A 157 -15.72 5.77 -31.86
C PHE A 157 -17.04 5.02 -32.10
N LEU A 158 -17.52 4.26 -31.13
CA LEU A 158 -18.79 3.54 -31.21
C LEU A 158 -19.53 3.86 -29.91
N LYS A 159 -20.76 4.41 -29.94
CA LYS A 159 -21.60 4.61 -28.74
C LYS A 159 -22.05 3.26 -28.14
N TRP A 160 -21.10 2.34 -27.99
CA TRP A 160 -21.25 0.97 -27.58
C TRP A 160 -20.72 0.88 -26.15
N GLN A 161 -21.64 0.96 -25.21
CA GLN A 161 -21.40 0.79 -23.78
C GLN A 161 -21.59 -0.70 -23.48
N ARG A 162 -20.51 -1.47 -23.34
CA ARG A 162 -20.60 -2.83 -22.78
C ARG A 162 -20.04 -2.85 -21.38
N THR A 163 -20.85 -3.31 -20.45
CA THR A 163 -20.43 -3.60 -19.07
C THR A 163 -19.70 -4.93 -19.04
N ILE A 164 -18.39 -4.87 -18.83
CA ILE A 164 -17.60 -6.07 -18.54
C ILE A 164 -17.66 -6.29 -17.04
N LYS A 165 -18.11 -7.49 -16.64
CA LYS A 165 -17.96 -7.96 -15.26
C LYS A 165 -16.59 -8.60 -15.13
N THR A 166 -15.71 -8.00 -14.35
CA THR A 166 -14.45 -8.62 -13.95
C THR A 166 -14.43 -8.75 -12.43
N ARG A 167 -13.64 -9.70 -11.92
CA ARG A 167 -13.42 -9.84 -10.48
C ARG A 167 -12.20 -9.01 -10.12
N ALA A 168 -12.38 -8.03 -9.22
CA ALA A 168 -11.30 -7.24 -8.66
C ALA A 168 -10.96 -7.73 -7.25
N ILE A 169 -9.73 -7.51 -6.83
CA ILE A 169 -9.27 -7.84 -5.47
C ILE A 169 -9.66 -6.69 -4.53
N LYS A 170 -10.24 -7.04 -3.38
CA LYS A 170 -10.68 -6.08 -2.37
C LYS A 170 -9.49 -5.32 -1.76
N ALA A 171 -9.67 -4.04 -1.46
CA ALA A 171 -8.63 -3.17 -0.88
C ALA A 171 -8.11 -3.62 0.50
N ASN A 172 -8.82 -4.52 1.19
CA ASN A 172 -8.39 -5.06 2.49
C ASN A 172 -7.37 -6.20 2.38
N ILE A 173 -6.99 -6.61 1.16
CA ILE A 173 -6.00 -7.65 0.90
C ILE A 173 -4.63 -6.99 0.76
N SER A 174 -3.67 -7.41 1.57
CA SER A 174 -2.32 -6.84 1.57
C SER A 174 -1.44 -7.39 0.44
N ALA A 175 -1.61 -8.66 0.09
CA ALA A 175 -0.88 -9.26 -1.02
C ALA A 175 -1.67 -10.35 -1.75
N VAL A 176 -1.44 -10.45 -3.06
CA VAL A 176 -1.99 -11.47 -3.94
C VAL A 176 -0.85 -12.28 -4.55
N ILE A 177 -0.88 -13.59 -4.34
CA ILE A 177 0.15 -14.51 -4.84
C ILE A 177 -0.41 -15.30 -6.03
N GLY A 178 0.11 -14.98 -7.21
CA GLY A 178 -0.17 -15.67 -8.46
C GLY A 178 0.99 -16.57 -8.89
N VAL A 179 0.72 -17.42 -9.88
CA VAL A 179 1.75 -18.07 -10.67
C VAL A 179 1.81 -17.38 -12.03
N GLU A 180 2.99 -17.38 -12.64
CA GLU A 180 3.13 -16.91 -14.00
C GLU A 180 2.26 -17.76 -14.94
N SER A 181 1.35 -17.10 -15.65
CA SER A 181 0.54 -17.73 -16.68
C SER A 181 1.11 -17.31 -18.03
N GLN A 182 1.45 -18.28 -18.87
CA GLN A 182 1.72 -17.96 -20.27
C GLN A 182 0.41 -17.54 -20.94
N PRO A 183 0.45 -16.55 -21.85
CA PRO A 183 -0.74 -16.13 -22.56
C PRO A 183 -1.20 -17.27 -23.47
N ASP A 184 -2.41 -17.78 -23.21
CA ASP A 184 -3.10 -18.70 -24.10
C ASP A 184 -3.29 -18.05 -25.49
N ALA A 185 -3.60 -18.86 -26.51
CA ALA A 185 -3.86 -18.35 -27.86
C ALA A 185 -4.95 -17.25 -27.88
N ILE A 186 -5.93 -17.35 -26.99
CA ILE A 186 -7.00 -16.36 -26.81
C ILE A 186 -6.44 -15.06 -26.20
N ALA A 187 -5.57 -15.15 -25.19
CA ALA A 187 -4.92 -13.98 -24.60
C ALA A 187 -4.03 -13.26 -25.62
N LYS A 188 -3.26 -14.00 -26.43
CA LYS A 188 -2.49 -13.44 -27.55
C LYS A 188 -3.38 -12.74 -28.58
N ALA A 189 -4.53 -13.33 -28.92
CA ALA A 189 -5.49 -12.71 -29.82
C ALA A 189 -6.09 -11.42 -29.23
N LYS A 190 -6.40 -11.39 -27.93
CA LYS A 190 -6.87 -10.17 -27.25
C LYS A 190 -5.83 -9.06 -27.27
N ILE A 191 -4.58 -9.38 -26.94
CA ILE A 191 -3.46 -8.44 -27.01
C ILE A 191 -3.33 -7.88 -28.42
N PHE A 192 -3.34 -8.74 -29.45
CA PHE A 192 -3.27 -8.30 -30.85
C PHE A 192 -4.44 -7.38 -31.25
N ILE A 193 -5.67 -7.72 -30.86
CA ILE A 193 -6.85 -6.87 -31.11
C ILE A 193 -6.69 -5.52 -30.41
N ALA A 194 -6.21 -5.52 -29.17
CA ALA A 194 -6.02 -4.32 -28.36
C ALA A 194 -4.92 -3.41 -28.95
N GLU A 195 -3.81 -3.98 -29.41
CA GLU A 195 -2.77 -3.26 -30.15
C GLU A 195 -3.31 -2.67 -31.45
N ARG A 196 -4.08 -3.45 -32.22
CA ARG A 196 -4.65 -2.99 -33.49
C ARG A 196 -5.65 -1.86 -33.28
N LEU A 197 -6.50 -1.97 -32.26
CA LEU A 197 -7.42 -0.91 -31.83
C LEU A 197 -6.66 0.34 -31.43
N TYR A 198 -5.61 0.22 -30.61
CA TYR A 198 -4.79 1.36 -30.20
C TYR A 198 -4.12 2.04 -31.41
N GLN A 199 -3.49 1.27 -32.30
CA GLN A 199 -2.87 1.80 -33.52
C GLN A 199 -3.87 2.52 -34.42
N THR A 200 -5.08 1.97 -34.58
CA THR A 200 -6.14 2.64 -35.36
C THR A 200 -6.63 3.91 -34.65
N TYR A 201 -6.82 3.87 -33.34
CA TYR A 201 -7.27 5.01 -32.53
C TYR A 201 -6.26 6.16 -32.53
N SER A 202 -4.96 5.84 -32.37
CA SER A 202 -3.88 6.84 -32.40
C SER A 202 -3.80 7.54 -33.76
N ARG A 203 -3.97 6.77 -34.84
CA ARG A 203 -3.89 7.26 -36.22
C ARG A 203 -5.11 8.06 -36.66
N PHE A 204 -6.32 7.67 -36.26
CA PHE A 204 -7.56 8.30 -36.72
C PHE A 204 -8.08 9.44 -35.83
N ILE A 205 -7.86 9.38 -34.51
CA ILE A 205 -8.51 10.30 -33.56
C ILE A 205 -7.51 11.19 -32.82
N LEU A 206 -6.27 10.73 -32.60
CA LEU A 206 -5.30 11.45 -31.78
C LEU A 206 -4.20 12.19 -32.54
N GLN A 207 -4.11 12.05 -33.87
CA GLN A 207 -3.06 12.70 -34.69
C GLN A 207 -1.67 12.57 -34.03
N ASP A 208 -1.30 11.35 -33.62
CA ASP A 208 -0.04 11.02 -32.93
C ASP A 208 0.20 11.68 -31.56
N ARG A 209 -0.82 12.23 -30.90
CA ARG A 209 -0.71 12.69 -29.51
C ARG A 209 -0.63 11.51 -28.54
N LYS A 210 0.38 11.55 -27.66
CA LYS A 210 0.56 10.57 -26.58
C LYS A 210 -0.56 10.70 -25.55
N ILE A 211 -1.31 9.63 -25.32
CA ILE A 211 -2.31 9.55 -24.25
C ILE A 211 -1.59 9.29 -22.92
N SER A 212 -2.18 9.72 -21.80
CA SER A 212 -1.69 9.32 -20.48
C SER A 212 -1.67 7.79 -20.35
N VAL A 213 -0.63 7.27 -19.71
CA VAL A 213 -0.47 5.83 -19.43
C VAL A 213 -1.71 5.29 -18.71
N ALA A 214 -2.28 6.07 -17.79
CA ALA A 214 -3.52 5.71 -17.09
C ALA A 214 -4.71 5.42 -18.02
N LYS A 215 -4.93 6.24 -19.06
CA LYS A 215 -6.00 5.99 -20.05
C LYS A 215 -5.68 4.77 -20.92
N ILE A 216 -4.42 4.58 -21.29
CA ILE A 216 -3.97 3.39 -22.05
C ILE A 216 -4.25 2.13 -21.23
N THR A 217 -3.87 2.11 -19.95
CA THR A 217 -4.15 1.02 -19.03
C THR A 217 -5.65 0.80 -18.88
N GLN A 218 -6.47 1.85 -18.77
CA GLN A 218 -7.94 1.69 -18.74
C GLN A 218 -8.46 0.99 -20.01
N PHE A 219 -7.95 1.37 -21.19
CA PHE A 219 -8.32 0.77 -22.47
C PHE A 219 -7.79 -0.64 -22.69
N LEU A 220 -6.63 -1.00 -22.13
CA LEU A 220 -5.99 -2.31 -22.32
C LEU A 220 -6.30 -3.29 -21.17
N SER A 221 -6.88 -2.80 -20.07
CA SER A 221 -7.15 -3.58 -18.85
C SER A 221 -7.95 -4.87 -19.08
N TRP A 222 -8.83 -4.90 -20.09
CA TRP A 222 -9.61 -6.11 -20.44
C TRP A 222 -8.81 -7.15 -21.22
N ALA A 223 -7.71 -6.75 -21.87
CA ALA A 223 -6.85 -7.61 -22.68
C ALA A 223 -5.75 -8.27 -21.86
N GLU A 224 -5.42 -7.72 -20.69
CA GLU A 224 -4.33 -8.17 -19.83
C GLU A 224 -4.85 -9.16 -18.76
N GLU A 225 -4.93 -10.45 -19.10
CA GLU A 225 -5.42 -11.50 -18.19
C GLU A 225 -4.46 -11.81 -17.01
N SER A 226 -3.21 -11.36 -17.11
CA SER A 226 -2.18 -11.54 -16.09
C SER A 226 -2.44 -10.64 -14.86
N ILE A 227 -2.85 -9.39 -15.09
CA ILE A 227 -3.05 -8.37 -14.05
C ILE A 227 -4.53 -8.32 -13.71
N GLN A 228 -4.89 -8.85 -12.54
CA GLN A 228 -6.24 -8.63 -12.06
C GLN A 228 -6.39 -7.20 -11.53
N PRO A 229 -7.57 -6.59 -11.73
CA PRO A 229 -7.81 -5.26 -11.22
C PRO A 229 -7.70 -5.27 -9.69
N LEU A 230 -6.81 -4.44 -9.17
CA LEU A 230 -6.67 -4.15 -7.74
C LEU A 230 -7.56 -2.95 -7.42
N GLU A 231 -8.38 -3.05 -6.37
CA GLU A 231 -9.16 -1.90 -5.88
C GLU A 231 -8.23 -0.82 -5.31
N ASP A 232 -7.13 -1.23 -4.67
CA ASP A 232 -6.09 -0.36 -4.15
C ASP A 232 -4.69 -0.86 -4.55
N PRO A 233 -4.12 -0.34 -5.66
CA PRO A 233 -2.80 -0.74 -6.13
C PRO A 233 -1.66 -0.16 -5.27
N THR A 234 -1.93 0.81 -4.39
CA THR A 234 -0.91 1.42 -3.52
C THR A 234 -0.68 0.55 -2.28
N ASN A 235 -1.75 -0.04 -1.73
CA ASN A 235 -1.67 -0.86 -0.52
C ASN A 235 -1.66 -2.37 -0.78
N THR A 236 -2.04 -2.82 -1.98
CA THR A 236 -2.04 -4.24 -2.34
C THR A 236 -0.82 -4.60 -3.20
N GLN A 237 -0.01 -5.55 -2.74
CA GLN A 237 1.13 -6.05 -3.51
C GLN A 237 0.74 -7.25 -4.37
N ALA A 238 1.06 -7.22 -5.67
CA ALA A 238 0.92 -8.36 -6.56
C ALA A 238 2.26 -9.11 -6.66
N ILE A 239 2.28 -10.38 -6.26
CA ILE A 239 3.47 -11.25 -6.28
C ILE A 239 3.22 -12.38 -7.28
N VAL A 240 4.14 -12.56 -8.22
CA VAL A 240 4.07 -13.62 -9.23
C VAL A 240 5.20 -14.62 -9.01
N LEU A 241 4.83 -15.88 -8.82
CA LEU A 241 5.76 -16.99 -8.73
C LEU A 241 6.14 -17.45 -10.14
N THR A 242 7.43 -17.36 -10.45
CA THR A 242 8.03 -17.80 -11.71
C THR A 242 9.16 -18.79 -11.45
N GLU A 243 9.61 -19.50 -12.48
CA GLU A 243 10.80 -20.33 -12.38
C GLU A 243 12.03 -19.47 -12.19
N LEU A 244 12.95 -19.93 -11.34
CA LEU A 244 14.25 -19.29 -11.20
C LEU A 244 15.01 -19.43 -12.53
N ASN A 245 15.26 -18.31 -13.21
CA ASN A 245 16.09 -18.34 -14.41
C ASN A 245 17.52 -18.77 -14.00
N LYS A 246 17.95 -19.92 -14.56
CA LYS A 246 19.23 -20.56 -14.27
C LYS A 246 20.43 -19.70 -14.66
N GLU A 247 20.27 -18.77 -15.58
CA GLU A 247 21.31 -17.83 -15.99
C GLU A 247 21.74 -16.93 -14.82
N PHE A 248 20.81 -16.55 -13.94
CA PHE A 248 21.13 -15.79 -12.73
C PHE A 248 22.03 -16.57 -11.77
N THR A 249 21.83 -17.89 -11.70
CA THR A 249 22.60 -18.78 -10.82
C THR A 249 23.95 -19.19 -11.39
N ASN A 250 24.23 -18.92 -12.67
CA ASN A 250 25.49 -19.31 -13.29
C ASN A 250 26.63 -18.40 -12.78
N PRO A 251 27.66 -18.95 -12.08
CA PRO A 251 28.77 -18.15 -11.58
C PRO A 251 29.66 -17.59 -12.70
N ASN A 252 29.60 -18.17 -13.90
CA ASN A 252 30.43 -17.77 -15.05
C ASN A 252 29.86 -16.60 -15.84
N ILE A 253 28.61 -16.20 -15.58
CA ILE A 253 27.98 -15.06 -16.25
C ILE A 253 28.26 -13.79 -15.41
N PRO A 254 28.87 -12.74 -15.99
CA PRO A 254 29.07 -11.47 -15.31
C PRO A 254 27.74 -10.86 -14.87
N TYR A 255 27.73 -10.17 -13.73
CA TYR A 255 26.51 -9.56 -13.18
C TYR A 255 25.80 -8.63 -14.18
N GLN A 256 26.55 -7.93 -15.02
CA GLN A 256 26.03 -7.01 -16.04
C GLN A 256 25.18 -7.71 -17.12
N GLN A 257 25.42 -9.00 -17.39
CA GLN A 257 24.65 -9.78 -18.36
C GLN A 257 23.43 -10.47 -17.73
N LYS A 258 23.30 -10.42 -16.40
CA LYS A 258 22.18 -11.01 -15.68
C LYS A 258 20.99 -10.06 -15.57
N ILE A 259 21.22 -8.74 -15.64
CA ILE A 259 20.14 -7.75 -15.59
C ILE A 259 19.72 -7.43 -17.03
N PRO A 260 18.49 -7.76 -17.45
CA PRO A 260 17.96 -7.41 -18.77
C PRO A 260 17.67 -5.92 -18.93
#